data_AF-A0A4Q3LAV3-F1
#
_entry.id   AF-A0A4Q3LAV3-F1
#
_cell.length_a   1.000
_cell.length_b   1.000
_cell.length_c   1.000
_cell.angle_alpha   90.00
_cell.angle_beta   90.00
_cell.angle_gamma   90.00
#
_symmetry.space_group_name_H-M   'P 1'
#
loop_
_entity.id
_entity.type
_entity.pdbx_description
1 polymer ?
#
loop_
_entity_poly.entity_id
_entity_poly.type
_entity_poly.pdbx_seq_one_letter_code
_entity_poly.pdbx_strand_id
1 'polypeptide(L)'
;MTRWLSLVALAAATSAHALPPPSAEDDVGRFMAEKRLVDRLEEVRVNVGERVTEGASRVAHRASDLVVTAMGFLGVPYRRGGNSADTGFDCSGFVKAMYEQAAGMALPRRANEQAAATQKIDRRELQPGDLVFFNTLRRTFSHVGIYIGDNKFIHSPKPGAQVRVEDMGVPYWSSRFDGARRVLAPVAQAPAAQ
;
A
#
# COMPACT_ATOMS: atom_id res chain seq x y z
N MET A 1 45.10 -65.97 46.94
CA MET A 1 46.38 -65.61 46.29
C MET A 1 46.22 -65.82 44.79
N THR A 2 45.71 -64.81 44.08
CA THR A 2 45.26 -64.90 42.69
C THR A 2 46.20 -64.13 41.75
N ARG A 3 46.47 -64.76 40.62
CA ARG A 3 47.39 -64.39 39.53
C ARG A 3 46.92 -63.10 38.84
N TRP A 4 47.83 -62.22 38.43
CA TRP A 4 47.53 -61.11 37.53
C TRP A 4 48.14 -61.36 36.14
N LEU A 5 47.30 -61.17 35.13
CA LEU A 5 47.52 -61.39 33.71
C LEU A 5 48.32 -60.25 33.07
N SER A 6 49.09 -60.61 32.04
CA SER A 6 49.71 -59.75 31.05
C SER A 6 48.69 -58.96 30.22
N LEU A 7 49.03 -57.73 29.81
CA LEU A 7 48.37 -57.02 28.70
C LEU A 7 49.44 -56.43 27.77
N VAL A 8 49.41 -56.90 26.52
CA VAL A 8 50.21 -56.46 25.38
C VAL A 8 49.55 -55.24 24.75
N ALA A 9 50.32 -54.19 24.47
CA ALA A 9 49.84 -52.99 23.78
C ALA A 9 49.80 -53.23 22.26
N LEU A 10 48.65 -53.06 21.63
CA LEU A 10 48.45 -53.11 20.18
C LEU A 10 48.41 -51.67 19.64
N ALA A 11 49.39 -51.30 18.82
CA ALA A 11 49.41 -50.02 18.10
C ALA A 11 48.67 -50.17 16.76
N ALA A 12 47.61 -49.39 16.55
CA ALA A 12 46.94 -49.26 15.27
C ALA A 12 47.44 -47.99 14.55
N ALA A 13 48.08 -48.15 13.38
CA ALA A 13 48.46 -47.06 12.50
C ALA A 13 47.25 -46.61 11.66
N THR A 14 46.90 -45.33 11.72
CA THR A 14 45.88 -44.72 10.86
C THR A 14 46.54 -44.10 9.64
N SER A 15 46.23 -44.60 8.44
CA SER A 15 46.67 -44.00 7.18
C SER A 15 45.79 -42.79 6.87
N ALA A 16 46.34 -41.58 6.94
CA ALA A 16 45.70 -40.37 6.44
C ALA A 16 45.82 -40.31 4.90
N HIS A 17 44.69 -40.37 4.19
CA HIS A 17 44.65 -40.09 2.75
C HIS A 17 44.48 -38.57 2.59
N ALA A 18 45.51 -37.88 2.07
CA ALA A 18 45.43 -36.45 1.78
C ALA A 18 44.60 -36.22 0.51
N LEU A 19 43.58 -35.36 0.60
CA LEU A 19 42.81 -34.86 -0.54
C LEU A 19 43.76 -34.05 -1.46
N PRO A 20 43.72 -34.22 -2.81
CA PRO A 20 44.46 -33.32 -3.70
C PRO A 20 43.97 -31.87 -3.47
N PRO A 21 44.88 -30.87 -3.45
CA PRO A 21 44.47 -29.48 -3.37
C PRO A 21 43.60 -29.14 -4.59
N PRO A 22 42.54 -28.33 -4.43
CA PRO A 22 41.70 -27.92 -5.55
C PRO A 22 42.56 -27.24 -6.63
N SER A 23 42.28 -27.56 -7.88
CA SER A 23 43.07 -27.07 -9.01
C SER A 23 42.66 -25.63 -9.37
N ALA A 24 43.59 -24.80 -9.84
CA ALA A 24 43.33 -23.40 -10.17
C ALA A 24 42.22 -23.21 -11.24
N GLU A 25 41.93 -24.24 -12.04
CA GLU A 25 40.84 -24.22 -13.02
C GLU A 25 39.45 -24.25 -12.35
N ASP A 26 39.34 -24.93 -11.20
CA ASP A 26 38.10 -25.00 -10.42
C ASP A 26 37.76 -23.66 -9.75
N ASP A 27 38.79 -22.92 -9.30
CA ASP A 27 38.63 -21.61 -8.66
C ASP A 27 38.14 -20.54 -9.65
N VAL A 28 38.65 -20.55 -10.88
CA VAL A 28 38.22 -19.62 -11.93
C VAL A 28 36.77 -19.89 -12.36
N GLY A 29 36.40 -21.17 -12.50
CA GLY A 29 35.02 -21.56 -12.81
C GLY A 29 34.02 -21.12 -11.73
N ARG A 30 34.39 -21.26 -10.45
CA ARG A 30 33.59 -20.81 -9.31
C ARG A 30 33.41 -19.30 -9.29
N PHE A 31 34.50 -18.55 -9.49
CA PHE A 31 34.47 -17.08 -9.50
C PHE A 31 33.60 -16.52 -10.64
N MET A 32 33.63 -17.14 -11.82
CA MET A 32 32.79 -16.75 -12.95
C MET A 32 31.29 -17.03 -12.70
N ALA A 33 30.97 -18.14 -12.01
CA ALA A 33 29.60 -18.46 -11.62
C ALA A 33 29.05 -17.49 -10.56
N GLU A 34 29.89 -17.11 -9.59
CA GLU A 34 29.56 -16.10 -8.57
C GLU A 34 29.36 -14.73 -9.20
N LYS A 35 30.24 -14.30 -10.13
CA LYS A 35 30.04 -13.06 -10.90
C LYS A 35 28.72 -13.03 -11.65
N ARG A 36 28.36 -14.12 -12.35
CA ARG A 36 27.03 -14.22 -13.02
C ARG A 36 25.85 -14.17 -12.06
N LEU A 37 26.01 -14.55 -10.80
CA LEU A 37 24.97 -14.41 -9.79
C LEU A 37 24.83 -12.96 -9.34
N VAL A 38 25.96 -12.27 -9.14
CA VAL A 38 26.01 -10.85 -8.79
C VAL A 38 25.40 -10.00 -9.92
N ASP A 39 25.78 -10.24 -11.16
CA ASP A 39 25.25 -9.50 -12.33
C ASP A 39 23.72 -9.65 -12.44
N ARG A 40 23.20 -10.87 -12.21
CA ARG A 40 21.75 -11.13 -12.20
C ARG A 40 21.04 -10.45 -11.03
N LEU A 41 21.67 -10.37 -9.86
CA LEU A 41 21.12 -9.65 -8.71
C LEU A 41 21.09 -8.14 -8.93
N GLU A 42 22.12 -7.58 -9.57
CA GLU A 42 22.16 -6.17 -9.96
C GLU A 42 21.07 -5.84 -10.99
N GLU A 43 20.90 -6.68 -12.00
CA GLU A 43 19.83 -6.54 -13.00
C GLU A 43 18.43 -6.60 -12.37
N VAL A 44 18.19 -7.57 -11.48
CA VAL A 44 16.93 -7.66 -10.72
C VAL A 44 16.72 -6.41 -9.86
N ARG A 45 17.76 -5.91 -9.20
CA ARG A 45 17.68 -4.68 -8.40
C ARG A 45 17.32 -3.46 -9.23
N VAL A 46 17.92 -3.29 -10.42
CA VAL A 46 17.60 -2.18 -11.33
C VAL A 46 16.15 -2.28 -11.81
N ASN A 47 15.72 -3.46 -12.26
CA ASN A 47 14.36 -3.70 -12.75
C ASN A 47 13.29 -3.50 -11.67
N VAL A 48 13.57 -3.89 -10.42
CA VAL A 48 12.68 -3.64 -9.27
C VAL A 48 12.62 -2.14 -8.97
N GLY A 49 13.77 -1.45 -8.99
CA GLY A 49 13.83 0.00 -8.78
C GLY A 49 12.97 0.78 -9.77
N GLU A 50 13.13 0.51 -11.06
CA GLU A 50 12.38 1.18 -12.13
C GLU A 50 10.86 0.95 -11.98
N ARG A 51 10.44 -0.30 -11.77
CA ARG A 51 9.02 -0.63 -11.56
C ARG A 51 8.42 0.01 -10.31
N VAL A 52 9.18 0.15 -9.23
CA VAL A 52 8.74 0.86 -8.02
C VAL A 52 8.56 2.35 -8.32
N THR A 53 9.49 2.97 -9.05
CA THR A 53 9.38 4.39 -9.42
C THR A 53 8.19 4.67 -10.36
N GLU A 54 7.97 3.82 -11.36
CA GLU A 54 6.79 3.93 -12.25
C GLU A 54 5.49 3.75 -11.48
N GLY A 55 5.44 2.76 -10.57
CA GLY A 55 4.29 2.50 -9.73
C GLY A 55 3.95 3.69 -8.84
N ALA A 56 4.96 4.27 -8.18
CA ALA A 56 4.81 5.45 -7.33
C ALA A 56 4.34 6.67 -8.14
N SER A 57 4.91 6.91 -9.32
CA SER A 57 4.50 7.98 -10.22
C SER A 57 3.03 7.82 -10.66
N ARG A 58 2.62 6.62 -11.08
CA ARG A 58 1.22 6.33 -11.45
C ARG A 58 0.24 6.55 -10.29
N VAL A 59 0.61 6.18 -9.07
CA VAL A 59 -0.21 6.43 -7.87
C VAL A 59 -0.33 7.92 -7.60
N ALA A 60 0.77 8.66 -7.66
CA ALA A 60 0.77 10.12 -7.47
C ALA A 60 -0.06 10.85 -8.54
N HIS A 61 0.02 10.42 -9.80
CA HIS A 61 -0.82 10.95 -10.88
C HIS A 61 -2.31 10.69 -10.62
N ARG A 62 -2.70 9.46 -10.28
CA ARG A 62 -4.10 9.14 -9.94
C ARG A 62 -4.63 9.93 -8.75
N ALA A 63 -3.81 10.09 -7.72
CA ALA A 63 -4.16 10.92 -6.56
C ALA A 63 -4.37 12.38 -6.96
N SER A 64 -3.51 12.92 -7.82
CA SER A 64 -3.64 14.30 -8.34
C SER A 64 -4.90 14.45 -9.18
N ASP A 65 -5.17 13.53 -10.10
CA ASP A 65 -6.37 13.53 -10.94
C ASP A 65 -7.64 13.42 -10.10
N LEU A 66 -7.63 12.60 -9.04
CA LEU A 66 -8.74 12.48 -8.11
C LEU A 66 -9.02 13.81 -7.39
N VAL A 67 -7.98 14.48 -6.89
CA VAL A 67 -8.13 15.77 -6.21
C VAL A 67 -8.63 16.84 -7.18
N VAL A 68 -8.04 16.95 -8.37
CA VAL A 68 -8.49 17.90 -9.41
C VAL A 68 -9.94 17.64 -9.81
N THR A 69 -10.30 16.38 -10.03
CA THR A 69 -11.68 15.97 -10.32
C THR A 69 -12.61 16.42 -9.20
N ALA A 70 -12.28 16.11 -7.94
CA ALA A 70 -13.09 16.48 -6.78
C ALA A 70 -13.29 18.00 -6.65
N MET A 71 -12.24 18.78 -6.88
CA MET A 71 -12.30 20.25 -6.84
C MET A 71 -13.22 20.83 -7.92
N GLY A 72 -13.37 20.17 -9.07
CA GLY A 72 -14.32 20.56 -10.12
C GLY A 72 -15.79 20.53 -9.71
N PHE A 73 -16.13 19.84 -8.62
CA PHE A 73 -17.50 19.73 -8.10
C PHE A 73 -17.76 20.65 -6.91
N LEU A 74 -16.87 21.58 -6.59
CA LEU A 74 -17.13 22.61 -5.58
C LEU A 74 -18.45 23.34 -5.87
N GLY A 75 -19.27 23.48 -4.84
CA GLY A 75 -20.58 24.12 -4.96
C GLY A 75 -21.74 23.23 -5.36
N VAL A 76 -21.51 21.97 -5.74
CA VAL A 76 -22.62 21.04 -6.00
C VAL A 76 -23.43 20.81 -4.71
N PRO A 77 -24.77 20.95 -4.72
CA PRO A 77 -25.58 20.82 -3.51
C PRO A 77 -25.53 19.43 -2.89
N TYR A 78 -25.67 19.38 -1.57
CA TYR A 78 -25.90 18.12 -0.87
C TYR A 78 -27.29 17.59 -1.18
N ARG A 79 -27.38 16.30 -1.52
CA ARG A 79 -28.63 15.56 -1.63
C ARG A 79 -28.50 14.21 -0.92
N ARG A 80 -29.35 13.95 0.07
CA ARG A 80 -29.38 12.63 0.75
C ARG A 80 -29.68 11.54 -0.28
N GLY A 81 -28.85 10.52 -0.36
CA GLY A 81 -29.00 9.48 -1.38
C GLY A 81 -28.41 9.88 -2.74
N GLY A 82 -28.02 11.13 -2.93
CA GLY A 82 -27.49 11.66 -4.19
C GLY A 82 -26.11 11.12 -4.55
N ASN A 83 -25.89 10.96 -5.85
CA ASN A 83 -24.74 10.29 -6.45
C ASN A 83 -24.33 10.89 -7.79
N SER A 84 -24.84 12.07 -8.18
CA SER A 84 -24.47 12.76 -9.42
C SER A 84 -24.41 14.27 -9.23
N ALA A 85 -23.70 14.97 -10.12
CA ALA A 85 -23.62 16.43 -10.07
C ALA A 85 -24.97 17.09 -10.36
N ASP A 86 -25.74 16.53 -11.30
CA ASP A 86 -27.04 17.09 -11.71
C ASP A 86 -28.09 17.06 -10.59
N THR A 87 -28.04 16.03 -9.74
CA THR A 87 -29.02 15.82 -8.66
C THR A 87 -28.48 16.16 -7.27
N GLY A 88 -27.17 16.43 -7.17
CA GLY A 88 -26.43 16.61 -5.94
C GLY A 88 -25.88 15.30 -5.36
N PHE A 89 -24.97 15.44 -4.40
CA PHE A 89 -24.29 14.32 -3.77
C PHE A 89 -24.59 14.21 -2.28
N ASP A 90 -24.63 13.01 -1.71
CA ASP A 90 -24.27 12.85 -0.30
C ASP A 90 -22.77 12.54 -0.13
N CYS A 91 -22.30 12.47 1.11
CA CYS A 91 -20.87 12.30 1.40
C CYS A 91 -20.25 11.08 0.71
N SER A 92 -20.88 9.92 0.85
CA SER A 92 -20.40 8.67 0.26
C SER A 92 -20.67 8.57 -1.24
N GLY A 93 -21.77 9.15 -1.73
CA GLY A 93 -22.07 9.24 -3.16
C GLY A 93 -21.08 10.13 -3.91
N PHE A 94 -20.66 11.25 -3.28
CA PHE A 94 -19.58 12.10 -3.78
C PHE A 94 -18.28 11.32 -3.92
N VAL A 95 -17.81 10.68 -2.85
CA VAL A 95 -16.56 9.89 -2.85
C VAL A 95 -16.59 8.80 -3.91
N LYS A 96 -17.70 8.04 -4.00
CA LYS A 96 -17.86 7.01 -5.03
C LYS A 96 -17.69 7.60 -6.44
N ALA A 97 -18.39 8.69 -6.75
CA ALA A 97 -18.35 9.30 -8.06
C ALA A 97 -16.94 9.79 -8.43
N MET A 98 -16.20 10.38 -7.48
CA MET A 98 -14.84 10.87 -7.76
C MET A 98 -13.87 9.74 -8.08
N TYR A 99 -13.93 8.65 -7.30
CA TYR A 99 -13.08 7.48 -7.53
C TYR A 99 -13.43 6.71 -8.81
N GLU A 100 -14.71 6.66 -9.14
CA GLU A 100 -15.19 6.08 -10.39
C GLU A 100 -14.71 6.91 -11.59
N GLN A 101 -14.82 8.24 -11.52
CA GLN A 101 -14.43 9.14 -12.60
C GLN A 101 -12.91 9.26 -12.78
N ALA A 102 -12.14 9.35 -11.69
CA ALA A 102 -10.69 9.56 -11.77
C ALA A 102 -9.88 8.28 -11.93
N ALA A 103 -10.38 7.15 -11.42
CA ALA A 103 -9.59 5.91 -11.34
C ALA A 103 -10.34 4.65 -11.79
N GLY A 104 -11.59 4.77 -12.24
CA GLY A 104 -12.41 3.62 -12.63
C GLY A 104 -12.71 2.67 -11.46
N MET A 105 -12.60 3.14 -10.21
CA MET A 105 -12.75 2.31 -9.02
C MET A 105 -14.16 2.45 -8.44
N ALA A 106 -14.93 1.37 -8.50
CA ALA A 106 -16.28 1.32 -7.96
C ALA A 106 -16.28 1.07 -6.45
N LEU A 107 -16.35 2.13 -5.66
CA LEU A 107 -16.50 2.03 -4.21
C LEU A 107 -17.94 1.67 -3.80
N PRO A 108 -18.12 0.98 -2.64
CA PRO A 108 -19.44 0.74 -2.06
C PRO A 108 -20.24 2.03 -1.83
N ARG A 109 -21.57 1.92 -1.77
CA ARG A 109 -22.45 3.08 -1.69
C ARG A 109 -22.39 3.80 -0.35
N ARG A 110 -22.19 3.09 0.77
CA ARG A 110 -22.25 3.66 2.12
C ARG A 110 -20.85 3.91 2.69
N ALA A 111 -20.70 4.98 3.47
CA ALA A 111 -19.41 5.34 4.08
C ALA A 111 -18.80 4.23 4.96
N ASN A 112 -19.59 3.52 5.76
CA ASN A 112 -19.11 2.40 6.58
C ASN A 112 -18.63 1.21 5.73
N GLU A 113 -19.27 0.96 4.59
CA GLU A 113 -18.85 -0.09 3.64
C GLU A 113 -17.58 0.33 2.91
N GLN A 114 -17.46 1.62 2.53
CA GLN A 114 -16.22 2.17 1.96
C GLN A 114 -15.06 2.01 2.96
N ALA A 115 -15.28 2.29 4.24
CA ALA A 115 -14.27 2.10 5.28
C ALA A 115 -13.87 0.63 5.50
N ALA A 116 -14.77 -0.32 5.24
CA ALA A 116 -14.51 -1.76 5.34
C ALA A 116 -13.80 -2.32 4.09
N ALA A 117 -14.08 -1.76 2.91
CA ALA A 117 -13.50 -2.18 1.64
C ALA A 117 -12.11 -1.58 1.35
N THR A 118 -11.57 -0.78 2.26
CA THR A 118 -10.33 -0.02 2.05
C THR A 118 -9.31 -0.29 3.15
N GLN A 119 -8.04 -0.06 2.85
CA GLN A 119 -6.94 -0.34 3.79
C GLN A 119 -6.92 0.69 4.92
N LYS A 120 -6.85 0.25 6.18
CA LYS A 120 -6.59 1.12 7.33
C LYS A 120 -5.16 1.67 7.27
N ILE A 121 -5.03 3.00 7.43
CA ILE A 121 -3.77 3.72 7.53
C ILE A 121 -3.76 4.61 8.78
N ASP A 122 -2.58 4.95 9.29
CA ASP A 122 -2.44 5.95 10.34
C ASP A 122 -2.70 7.37 9.79
N ARG A 123 -3.18 8.28 10.64
CA ARG A 123 -3.41 9.68 10.25
C ARG A 123 -2.13 10.36 9.75
N ARG A 124 -0.97 9.99 10.29
CA ARG A 124 0.33 10.54 9.88
C ARG A 124 0.76 10.10 8.50
N GLU A 125 0.15 9.04 7.97
CA GLU A 125 0.44 8.48 6.64
C GLU A 125 -0.48 9.02 5.55
N LEU A 126 -1.38 9.96 5.89
CA LEU A 126 -2.33 10.55 4.95
C LEU A 126 -1.62 11.18 3.76
N GLN A 127 -2.06 10.77 2.58
CA GLN A 127 -1.65 11.31 1.29
C GLN A 127 -2.87 11.81 0.53
N PRO A 128 -2.74 12.86 -0.31
CA PRO A 128 -3.82 13.31 -1.15
C PRO A 128 -4.49 12.14 -1.89
N GLY A 129 -5.81 12.15 -1.91
CA GLY A 129 -6.63 11.05 -2.39
C GLY A 129 -7.10 10.08 -1.32
N ASP A 130 -6.42 9.94 -0.18
CA ASP A 130 -6.89 9.03 0.89
C ASP A 130 -8.27 9.45 1.44
N LEU A 131 -9.01 8.50 2.00
CA LEU A 131 -10.32 8.73 2.59
C LEU A 131 -10.20 9.04 4.09
N VAL A 132 -10.89 10.09 4.52
CA VAL A 132 -11.00 10.46 5.93
C VAL A 132 -12.43 10.29 6.40
N PHE A 133 -12.61 9.64 7.55
CA PHE A 133 -13.92 9.30 8.09
C PHE A 133 -14.18 9.98 9.42
N PHE A 134 -15.46 10.30 9.66
CA PHE A 134 -15.89 11.03 10.84
C PHE A 134 -17.21 10.51 11.42
N ASN A 135 -17.37 10.71 12.73
CA ASN A 135 -18.60 10.47 13.48
C ASN A 135 -19.46 11.75 13.60
N THR A 136 -20.21 12.08 12.55
CA THR A 136 -21.12 13.25 12.53
C THR A 136 -22.56 12.90 12.91
N LEU A 137 -22.93 11.62 12.88
CA LEU A 137 -24.28 11.13 13.12
C LEU A 137 -24.36 10.13 14.30
N ARG A 138 -23.47 10.25 15.29
CA ARG A 138 -23.39 9.38 16.49
C ARG A 138 -23.25 7.88 16.17
N ARG A 139 -22.59 7.57 15.05
CA ARG A 139 -22.18 6.21 14.67
C ARG A 139 -20.86 6.29 13.91
N THR A 140 -20.03 5.26 14.09
CA THR A 140 -18.72 5.14 13.44
C THR A 140 -18.86 5.18 11.92
N PHE A 141 -17.95 5.92 11.26
CA PHE A 141 -17.90 6.09 9.80
C PHE A 141 -19.23 6.63 9.24
N SER A 142 -19.87 7.55 9.94
CA SER A 142 -21.13 8.17 9.48
C SER A 142 -20.92 9.21 8.38
N HIS A 143 -19.71 9.71 8.22
CA HIS A 143 -19.34 10.70 7.22
C HIS A 143 -17.96 10.38 6.63
N VAL A 144 -17.76 10.75 5.37
CA VAL A 144 -16.53 10.52 4.62
C VAL A 144 -16.20 11.72 3.74
N GLY A 145 -14.91 11.94 3.50
CA GLY A 145 -14.40 12.87 2.51
C GLY A 145 -13.06 12.41 1.94
N ILE A 146 -12.58 13.12 0.93
CA ILE A 146 -11.29 12.87 0.26
C ILE A 146 -10.27 13.84 0.83
N TYR A 147 -9.17 13.32 1.37
CA TYR A 147 -8.04 14.12 1.83
C TYR A 147 -7.34 14.76 0.64
N ILE A 148 -7.01 16.05 0.75
CA ILE A 148 -6.42 16.82 -0.36
C ILE A 148 -5.02 17.38 -0.01
N GLY A 149 -4.46 17.01 1.14
CA GLY A 149 -3.23 17.60 1.66
C GLY A 149 -3.48 18.66 2.73
N ASP A 150 -2.42 19.10 3.39
CA ASP A 150 -2.42 20.20 4.37
C ASP A 150 -3.48 20.11 5.48
N ASN A 151 -3.77 18.89 5.95
CA ASN A 151 -4.80 18.62 6.95
C ASN A 151 -6.22 19.04 6.49
N LYS A 152 -6.45 19.13 5.18
CA LYS A 152 -7.73 19.49 4.56
C LYS A 152 -8.35 18.33 3.80
N PHE A 153 -9.66 18.39 3.64
CA PHE A 153 -10.44 17.40 2.91
C PHE A 153 -11.62 18.04 2.21
N ILE A 154 -12.03 17.44 1.08
CA ILE A 154 -13.21 17.82 0.30
C ILE A 154 -14.33 16.80 0.53
N HIS A 155 -15.56 17.29 0.67
CA HIS A 155 -16.72 16.45 0.96
C HIS A 155 -18.04 17.14 0.59
N SER A 156 -19.11 16.35 0.49
CA SER A 156 -20.50 16.83 0.51
C SER A 156 -21.06 16.73 1.95
N PRO A 157 -21.24 17.85 2.69
CA PRO A 157 -21.37 17.83 4.15
C PRO A 157 -22.73 17.38 4.69
N LYS A 158 -23.82 18.08 4.34
CA LYS A 158 -25.15 17.93 4.96
C LYS A 158 -26.22 18.67 4.15
N PRO A 159 -27.53 18.39 4.38
CA PRO A 159 -28.61 19.15 3.77
C PRO A 159 -28.49 20.67 3.98
N GLY A 160 -28.79 21.45 2.94
CA GLY A 160 -28.69 22.91 2.95
C GLY A 160 -27.27 23.44 2.77
N ALA A 161 -26.30 22.57 2.49
CA ALA A 161 -24.92 22.95 2.16
C ALA A 161 -24.50 22.30 0.83
N GLN A 162 -23.28 22.60 0.41
CA GLN A 162 -22.71 22.21 -0.88
C GLN A 162 -21.32 21.60 -0.69
N VAL A 163 -20.83 20.90 -1.72
CA VAL A 163 -19.47 20.36 -1.77
C VAL A 163 -18.47 21.49 -1.52
N ARG A 164 -17.57 21.26 -0.56
CA ARG A 164 -16.60 22.25 -0.10
C ARG A 164 -15.38 21.58 0.54
N VAL A 165 -14.35 22.38 0.76
CA VAL A 165 -13.15 22.00 1.52
C VAL A 165 -13.31 22.44 2.97
N GLU A 166 -12.94 21.57 3.91
CA GLU A 166 -12.84 21.90 5.33
C GLU A 166 -11.48 21.45 5.90
N ASP A 167 -11.07 22.06 7.01
CA ASP A 167 -9.83 21.75 7.71
C ASP A 167 -10.12 20.77 8.86
N MET A 168 -9.40 19.64 8.90
CA MET A 168 -9.57 18.60 9.90
C MET A 168 -9.13 19.01 11.31
N GLY A 169 -8.37 20.11 11.42
CA GLY A 169 -7.85 20.65 12.66
C GLY A 169 -8.88 21.45 13.46
N VAL A 170 -9.95 21.93 12.81
CA VAL A 170 -11.00 22.67 13.53
C VAL A 170 -11.69 21.75 14.54
N PRO A 171 -12.09 22.28 15.72
CA PRO A 171 -12.59 21.46 16.84
C PRO A 171 -13.73 20.51 16.46
N TYR A 172 -14.61 20.92 15.54
CA TYR A 172 -15.72 20.09 15.10
C TYR A 172 -15.26 18.79 14.43
N TRP A 173 -14.27 18.87 13.52
CA TRP A 173 -13.75 17.74 12.75
C TRP A 173 -12.74 16.93 13.55
N SER A 174 -11.85 17.59 14.28
CA SER A 174 -10.82 16.91 15.07
C SER A 174 -11.44 16.03 16.16
N SER A 175 -12.52 16.47 16.82
CA SER A 175 -13.21 15.68 17.83
C SER A 175 -14.06 14.54 17.27
N ARG A 176 -14.22 14.45 15.94
CA ARG A 176 -15.09 13.47 15.26
C ARG A 176 -14.31 12.52 14.36
N PHE A 177 -13.00 12.65 14.26
CA PHE A 177 -12.19 11.82 13.39
C PHE A 177 -12.24 10.34 13.84
N ASP A 178 -12.76 9.47 12.97
CA ASP A 178 -12.89 8.03 13.23
C ASP A 178 -11.75 7.21 12.63
N GLY A 179 -11.07 7.75 11.60
CA GLY A 179 -9.93 7.09 10.99
C GLY A 179 -9.69 7.49 9.53
N ALA A 180 -8.56 7.01 9.02
CA ALA A 180 -8.15 7.17 7.63
C ALA A 180 -8.11 5.83 6.90
N ARG A 181 -8.35 5.86 5.59
CA ARG A 181 -8.26 4.70 4.72
C ARG A 181 -7.61 5.02 3.39
N ARG A 182 -6.92 4.04 2.82
CA ARG A 182 -6.38 4.07 1.46
C ARG A 182 -7.13 3.11 0.55
N VAL A 183 -7.54 3.59 -0.62
CA VAL A 183 -8.10 2.74 -1.67
C VAL A 183 -6.94 2.05 -2.38
N LEU A 184 -6.92 0.72 -2.34
CA LEU A 184 -5.90 -0.06 -3.04
C LEU A 184 -6.28 -0.14 -4.51
N ALA A 185 -5.38 0.33 -5.39
CA ALA A 185 -5.54 0.08 -6.82
C ALA A 185 -5.50 -1.44 -7.08
N PRO A 186 -6.31 -1.96 -8.01
CA PRO A 186 -6.11 -3.32 -8.49
C PRO A 186 -4.66 -3.46 -8.95
N VAL A 187 -3.93 -4.44 -8.40
CA VAL A 187 -2.61 -4.78 -8.91
C VAL A 187 -2.81 -5.14 -10.38
N ALA A 188 -2.22 -4.39 -11.29
CA ALA A 188 -2.23 -4.75 -12.70
C ALA A 188 -1.63 -6.16 -12.78
N GLN A 189 -2.45 -7.15 -13.13
CA GLN A 189 -1.97 -8.51 -13.29
C GLN A 189 -0.87 -8.46 -14.36
N ALA A 190 0.33 -8.92 -14.01
CA ALA A 190 1.38 -9.10 -15.01
C ALA A 190 0.80 -9.97 -16.13
N PRO A 191 1.03 -9.63 -17.42
CA PRO A 191 0.55 -10.47 -18.50
C PRO A 191 1.06 -11.88 -18.26
N ALA A 192 0.14 -12.85 -18.26
CA ALA A 192 0.51 -14.26 -18.22
C ALA A 192 1.49 -14.50 -19.37
N ALA A 193 2.69 -14.98 -19.03
CA ALA A 193 3.63 -15.44 -20.03
C ALA A 193 2.92 -16.53 -20.84
N GLN A 194 2.73 -16.28 -22.14
CA GLN A 194 2.28 -17.27 -23.11
C GLN A 194 3.47 -18.12 -23.55
#